data_AF-A0AA36P697-F1
#
_entry.id   AF-A0AA36P697-F1
#
_cell.length_a   1.000
_cell.length_b   1.000
_cell.length_c   1.000
_cell.angle_alpha   90.00
_cell.angle_beta   90.00
_cell.angle_gamma   90.00
#
_symmetry.space_group_name_H-M   'P 1'
#
loop_
_entity.id
_entity.type
_entity.pdbx_description
1 polymer ?
#
loop_
_entity_poly.entity_id
_entity_poly.type
_entity_poly.pdbx_seq_one_letter_code
_entity_poly.pdbx_strand_id
1 'polypeptide(L)'
;MAPKLLIIDEIGYLPFSLEEAKLFFQVIAKRYERSAMILDSNLPFGQWDQTFARDAALTSAMLDRILHHSHVVQIKGESYRLK
;
A
#
# COMPACT_ATOMS: atom_id res chain seq x y z
N MET A 1 -3.61 -8.18 21.17
CA MET A 1 -3.47 -9.20 20.10
C MET A 1 -3.49 -8.48 18.76
N ALA A 2 -2.55 -8.76 17.86
CA ALA A 2 -2.53 -8.17 16.51
C ALA A 2 -3.30 -9.07 15.53
N PRO A 3 -3.94 -8.52 14.48
CA PRO A 3 -4.72 -9.32 13.54
C PRO A 3 -3.81 -10.19 12.65
N LYS A 4 -4.22 -11.44 12.41
CA LYS A 4 -3.52 -12.39 11.52
C LYS A 4 -3.50 -11.92 10.06
N LEU A 5 -4.57 -11.25 9.63
CA LEU A 5 -4.72 -10.62 8.33
C LEU A 5 -5.11 -9.16 8.53
N LEU A 6 -4.42 -8.24 7.85
CA LEU A 6 -4.79 -6.83 7.79
C LEU A 6 -5.13 -6.50 6.34
N ILE A 7 -6.31 -5.90 6.13
CA ILE A 7 -6.73 -5.39 4.84
C ILE A 7 -6.66 -3.88 4.90
N ILE A 8 -5.99 -3.27 3.94
CA ILE A 8 -5.85 -1.82 3.82
C ILE A 8 -6.42 -1.45 2.46
N ASP A 9 -7.51 -0.70 2.51
CA ASP A 9 -8.32 -0.39 1.33
C ASP A 9 -7.99 1.04 0.81
N GLU A 10 -8.21 1.27 -0.48
CA GLU A 10 -8.14 2.55 -1.19
C GLU A 10 -6.82 3.32 -1.07
N ILE A 11 -5.68 2.62 -1.08
CA ILE A 11 -4.37 3.28 -1.04
C ILE A 11 -4.19 4.17 -2.28
N GLY A 12 -3.81 5.43 -2.08
CA GLY A 12 -3.57 6.37 -3.18
C GLY A 12 -4.75 7.29 -3.50
N TYR A 13 -5.91 7.11 -2.85
CA TYR A 13 -7.03 8.03 -3.04
C TYR A 13 -6.78 9.42 -2.44
N LEU A 14 -6.20 9.47 -1.23
CA LEU A 14 -5.78 10.70 -0.56
C LEU A 14 -4.26 10.73 -0.40
N PRO A 15 -3.61 11.90 -0.60
CA PRO A 15 -2.19 12.05 -0.34
C PRO A 15 -1.94 11.96 1.17
N PHE A 16 -0.91 11.21 1.55
CA PHE A 16 -0.44 11.10 2.92
C PHE A 16 0.44 12.32 3.24
N SER A 17 0.24 12.89 4.42
CA SER A 17 1.27 13.71 5.05
C SER A 17 2.52 12.87 5.37
N LEU A 18 3.64 13.53 5.63
CA LEU A 18 4.90 12.85 5.97
C LEU A 18 4.76 11.99 7.24
N GLU A 19 3.98 12.44 8.21
CA GLU A 19 3.76 11.70 9.46
C GLU A 19 2.93 10.45 9.21
N GLU A 20 1.84 10.56 8.46
CA GLU A 20 0.98 9.43 8.10
C GLU A 20 1.75 8.41 7.25
N ALA A 21 2.59 8.85 6.31
CA ALA A 21 3.44 7.97 5.52
C ALA A 21 4.42 7.19 6.39
N LYS A 22 5.03 7.83 7.40
CA LYS A 22 5.92 7.17 8.36
C LYS A 22 5.17 6.16 9.24
N LEU A 23 3.97 6.51 9.72
CA LEU A 23 3.14 5.60 10.51
C LEU A 23 2.73 4.39 9.67
N PHE A 24 2.33 4.60 8.42
CA PHE A 24 2.00 3.54 7.49
C PHE A 24 3.21 2.62 7.22
N PHE A 25 4.39 3.20 6.98
CA PHE A 25 5.63 2.43 6.86
C PHE A 25 5.90 1.57 8.10
N GLN A 26 5.67 2.08 9.31
CA GLN A 26 5.84 1.28 10.54
C GLN A 26 4.87 0.09 10.60
N VAL A 27 3.64 0.24 10.10
CA VAL A 27 2.69 -0.88 10.00
C VAL A 27 3.23 -1.94 9.04
N ILE A 28 3.64 -1.55 7.84
CA ILE A 28 4.22 -2.45 6.85
C ILE A 28 5.45 -3.15 7.42
N ALA A 29 6.40 -2.41 8.00
CA ALA A 29 7.63 -2.95 8.56
C ALA A 29 7.39 -3.93 9.72
N LYS A 30 6.39 -3.69 10.57
CA LYS A 30 6.02 -4.62 11.67
C LYS A 30 5.37 -5.90 11.18
N ARG A 31 4.73 -5.89 10.00
CA ARG A 31 4.00 -7.03 9.44
C ARG A 31 4.79 -7.82 8.40
N TYR A 32 5.78 -7.17 7.77
CA TYR A 32 6.72 -7.78 6.87
C TYR A 32 7.30 -9.08 7.46
N GLU A 33 7.19 -10.17 6.69
CA GLU A 33 7.61 -11.54 7.07
C GLU A 33 6.98 -12.11 8.35
N ARG A 34 5.92 -11.48 8.90
CA ARG A 34 5.29 -11.90 10.16
C ARG A 34 3.80 -12.18 10.05
N SER A 35 3.06 -11.46 9.22
CA SER A 35 1.60 -11.61 9.11
C SER A 35 1.09 -11.15 7.75
N ALA A 36 0.01 -11.76 7.27
CA ALA A 36 -0.54 -11.49 5.95
C ALA A 36 -1.13 -10.07 5.84
N MET A 37 -1.03 -9.50 4.64
CA MET A 37 -1.63 -8.22 4.28
C MET A 37 -2.30 -8.33 2.92
N ILE A 38 -3.46 -7.68 2.77
CA ILE A 38 -4.09 -7.42 1.48
C ILE A 38 -4.17 -5.90 1.34
N LEU A 39 -3.70 -5.40 0.21
CA LEU A 39 -3.71 -4.01 -0.14
C LEU A 39 -4.42 -3.88 -1.48
N ASP A 40 -5.29 -2.90 -1.63
CA ASP A 40 -5.77 -2.47 -2.94
C ASP A 40 -5.39 -1.00 -3.19
N SER A 41 -5.34 -0.65 -4.47
CA SER A 41 -5.01 0.70 -4.92
C SER A 41 -5.53 0.89 -6.32
N ASN A 42 -6.03 2.10 -6.58
CA ASN A 42 -6.35 2.56 -7.93
C ASN A 42 -5.13 3.15 -8.65
N LEU A 43 -3.99 3.31 -7.96
CA LEU A 43 -2.77 3.88 -8.52
C LEU A 43 -1.76 2.79 -8.88
N PRO A 44 -1.08 2.92 -10.03
CA PRO A 44 0.10 2.09 -10.29
C PRO A 44 1.21 2.43 -9.29
N PHE A 45 2.08 1.46 -8.97
CA PHE A 45 3.17 1.64 -8.00
C PHE A 45 4.09 2.83 -8.32
N GLY A 46 4.27 3.17 -9.60
CA GLY A 46 5.07 4.32 -10.01
C GLY A 46 4.48 5.70 -9.67
N GLN A 47 3.23 5.76 -9.17
CA GLN A 47 2.58 6.98 -8.68
C GLN A 47 2.46 7.04 -7.16
N TRP A 48 2.98 6.03 -6.45
CA TRP A 48 2.92 5.99 -4.99
C TRP A 48 3.81 7.04 -4.34
N ASP A 49 4.89 7.47 -4.99
CA ASP A 49 5.76 8.54 -4.50
C ASP A 49 4.97 9.85 -4.28
N GLN A 50 4.09 10.20 -5.21
CA GLN A 50 3.21 11.36 -5.11
C GLN A 50 2.21 11.24 -3.96
N THR A 51 1.83 10.00 -3.62
CA THR A 51 0.90 9.69 -2.53
C THR A 51 1.61 9.76 -1.17
N PHE A 52 2.82 9.21 -1.04
CA PHE A 52 3.55 9.12 0.22
C PHE A 52 4.48 10.32 0.42
N ALA A 53 3.88 11.49 0.60
CA ALA A 53 4.56 12.74 0.94
C ALA A 53 5.66 13.19 -0.05
N ARG A 54 5.64 12.72 -1.31
CA ARG A 54 6.71 12.95 -2.30
C ARG A 54 8.08 12.46 -1.86
N ASP A 55 8.11 11.49 -0.94
CA ASP A 55 9.32 10.87 -0.45
C ASP A 55 9.59 9.57 -1.22
N ALA A 56 10.36 9.69 -2.29
CA ALA A 56 10.72 8.55 -3.14
C ALA A 56 11.52 7.47 -2.39
N ALA A 57 12.33 7.85 -1.40
CA ALA A 57 13.14 6.90 -0.64
C ALA A 57 12.27 6.07 0.31
N LEU A 58 11.36 6.72 1.06
CA LEU A 58 10.40 6.04 1.92
C LEU A 58 9.47 5.14 1.11
N THR A 59 8.96 5.64 -0.02
CA THR A 59 8.09 4.88 -0.92
C THR A 59 8.78 3.65 -1.47
N SER A 60 10.02 3.80 -1.95
CA SER A 60 10.81 2.67 -2.47
C SER A 60 11.04 1.60 -1.39
N ALA A 61 11.46 2.02 -0.19
CA ALA A 61 11.68 1.10 0.93
C ALA A 61 10.38 0.37 1.36
N MET A 62 9.23 1.02 1.22
CA MET A 62 7.93 0.42 1.51
C MET A 62 7.52 -0.57 0.43
N LEU A 63 7.61 -0.18 -0.84
CA LEU A 63 7.29 -1.04 -1.98
C LEU A 63 8.17 -2.29 -1.99
N ASP A 64 9.45 -2.17 -1.68
CA ASP A 64 10.37 -3.30 -1.54
C ASP A 64 9.84 -4.36 -0.56
N ARG A 65 9.37 -3.92 0.62
CA ARG A 65 8.78 -4.81 1.63
C ARG A 65 7.44 -5.40 1.22
N ILE A 66 6.58 -4.60 0.59
CA ILE A 66 5.27 -5.06 0.14
C ILE A 66 5.44 -6.09 -0.96
N LEU A 67 6.32 -5.84 -1.93
CA LEU A 67 6.41 -6.61 -3.15
C LEU A 67 7.23 -7.90 -3.01
N HIS A 68 8.17 -7.96 -2.07
CA HIS A 68 9.07 -9.10 -1.91
C HIS A 68 8.32 -10.44 -1.74
N HIS A 69 7.28 -10.49 -0.91
CA HIS A 69 6.47 -11.69 -0.67
C HIS A 69 4.99 -11.46 -1.03
N SER A 70 4.73 -11.01 -2.26
CA SER A 70 3.37 -10.68 -2.72
C SER A 70 2.94 -11.41 -3.98
N HIS A 71 1.62 -11.49 -4.15
CA HIS A 71 0.98 -11.76 -5.43
C HIS A 71 0.27 -10.50 -5.90
N VAL A 72 0.75 -9.93 -6.99
CA VAL A 72 0.14 -8.73 -7.58
C VAL A 72 -0.95 -9.15 -8.55
N VAL A 73 -2.20 -8.78 -8.25
CA VAL A 73 -3.35 -9.02 -9.12
C VAL A 73 -3.75 -7.71 -9.78
N GLN A 74 -3.55 -7.60 -11.08
CA GLN A 74 -3.98 -6.43 -11.84
C GLN A 74 -5.45 -6.59 -12.26
N ILE A 75 -6.32 -5.77 -11.70
CA ILE A 75 -7.75 -5.74 -12.04
C ILE A 75 -7.97 -4.75 -13.20
N LYS A 76 -8.65 -5.21 -14.25
CA LYS A 76 -9.03 -4.40 -15.42
C LYS A 76 -10.51 -4.66 -15.74
N GLY A 77 -11.20 -3.64 -16.22
CA GLY A 77 -12.60 -3.73 -16.64
C GLY A 77 -13.39 -2.49 -16.31
N GLU A 78 -14.64 -2.48 -16.74
CA GLU A 78 -15.60 -1.41 -16.44
C GLU A 78 -16.02 -1.45 -14.96
N SER A 79 -16.39 -0.28 -14.44
CA SER A 79 -16.90 -0.20 -13.07
C SER A 79 -18.22 -0.97 -12.94
N TYR A 80 -18.26 -1.91 -12.00
CA TYR A 80 -19.51 -2.59 -11.63
C TYR A 80 -20.57 -1.66 -11.04
N ARG A 81 -20.19 -0.46 -10.56
CA ARG A 81 -21.14 0.54 -10.07
C ARG A 81 -21.93 1.25 -11.17
N LEU A 82 -21.38 1.26 -12.39
CA LEU A 82 -21.99 1.90 -13.57
C LEU A 82 -22.74 0.90 -14.45
N LYS A 83 -22.75 -0.39 -14.06
CA LYS A 83 -23.57 -1.43 -14.66
C LYS A 83 -24.96 -1.49 -14.05
#